data_AF-R8BMN5-F1
#
_entry.id   AF-R8BMN5-F1
#
_cell.length_a   1.000
_cell.length_b   1.000
_cell.length_c   1.000
_cell.angle_alpha   90.00
_cell.angle_beta   90.00
_cell.angle_gamma   90.00
#
_symmetry.space_group_name_H-M   'P 1'
#
loop_
_entity.id
_entity.type
_entity.pdbx_description
1 polymer ?
#
loop_
_entity_poly.entity_id
_entity_poly.type
_entity_poly.pdbx_seq_one_letter_code
_entity_poly.pdbx_strand_id
1 'polypeptide(L)'
;MLSLGLDDQTDIGIAVGLAGTFRLLGGAIATAIYTAIMTNRFNEVIVGRIGQVADNYGVDSVALLAAAKVNTAAAYARVPGISDAVKAAAALAVKLSYVSAFKLVYLVAIAFGGLSIIAAFCTISTDTSLKNDSRAVHLKNEVDIIDEKTVD
;
A
#
# COMPACT_ATOMS: atom_id res chain seq x y z
N MET A 1 10.68 -11.30 17.90
CA MET A 1 11.65 -10.19 18.08
C MET A 1 12.91 -10.58 17.32
N LEU A 2 13.31 -9.84 16.29
CA LEU A 2 14.49 -10.17 15.45
C LEU A 2 15.78 -10.23 16.28
N SER A 3 15.90 -9.39 17.30
CA SER A 3 17.08 -9.34 18.19
C SER A 3 17.39 -10.67 18.89
N LEU A 4 16.39 -11.52 19.17
CA LEU A 4 16.60 -12.76 19.91
C LEU A 4 17.17 -13.89 19.02
N GLY A 5 17.22 -13.70 17.70
CA GLY A 5 17.76 -14.69 16.76
C GLY A 5 19.14 -14.32 16.22
N LEU A 6 19.84 -13.37 16.85
CA LEU A 6 21.18 -12.94 16.44
C LEU A 6 22.24 -13.72 17.21
N ASP A 7 23.26 -14.21 16.50
CA ASP A 7 24.42 -14.87 17.12
C ASP A 7 25.29 -13.87 17.90
N ASP A 8 25.37 -12.62 17.43
CA ASP A 8 25.99 -11.50 18.13
C ASP A 8 25.00 -10.35 18.30
N GLN A 9 24.83 -9.91 19.55
CA GLN A 9 23.91 -8.85 19.92
C GLN A 9 24.45 -7.45 19.51
N THR A 10 25.73 -7.32 19.13
CA THR A 10 26.29 -6.08 18.54
C THR A 10 25.69 -5.76 17.16
N ASP A 11 25.20 -6.77 16.43
CA ASP A 11 24.61 -6.63 15.09
C ASP A 11 23.13 -6.23 15.08
N ILE A 12 22.53 -5.98 16.24
CA ILE A 12 21.11 -5.62 16.37
C ILE A 12 20.73 -4.41 15.51
N GLY A 13 21.61 -3.41 15.40
CA GLY A 13 21.37 -2.22 14.60
C GLY A 13 21.28 -2.52 13.10
N ILE A 14 22.16 -3.40 12.60
CA ILE A 14 22.18 -3.81 11.19
C ILE A 14 20.97 -4.68 10.89
N ALA A 15 20.69 -5.69 11.73
CA ALA A 15 19.57 -6.60 11.54
C ALA A 15 18.21 -5.89 11.55
N VAL A 16 17.98 -5.01 12.54
CA VAL A 16 16.72 -4.25 12.64
C VAL A 16 16.62 -3.20 11.55
N GLY A 17 17.72 -2.51 11.22
CA GLY A 17 17.75 -1.52 10.13
C GLY A 17 17.47 -2.12 8.76
N LEU A 18 18.05 -3.29 8.47
CA LEU A 18 17.81 -4.03 7.24
C LEU A 18 16.35 -4.49 7.14
N ALA A 19 15.79 -5.06 8.22
CA ALA A 19 14.38 -5.45 8.27
C ALA A 19 13.43 -4.24 8.06
N GLY A 20 13.76 -3.08 8.64
CA GLY A 20 13.03 -1.83 8.42
C GLY A 20 13.07 -1.38 6.96
N THR A 21 14.22 -1.50 6.29
CA THR A 21 14.39 -1.13 4.88
C THR A 21 13.54 -2.01 3.97
N PHE A 22 13.54 -3.32 4.17
CA PHE A 22 12.68 -4.24 3.40
C PHE A 22 11.19 -3.93 3.58
N ARG A 23 10.77 -3.56 4.80
CA ARG A 23 9.38 -3.17 5.07
C ARG A 23 8.99 -1.90 4.29
N LEU A 24 9.85 -0.89 4.30
CA LEU A 24 9.61 0.36 3.57
C LEU A 24 9.61 0.14 2.05
N LEU A 25 10.57 -0.64 1.55
CA LEU A 25 10.66 -1.03 0.14
C LEU A 25 9.40 -1.77 -0.31
N GLY A 26 8.96 -2.76 0.46
CA GLY A 26 7.72 -3.50 0.20
C GLY A 26 6.50 -2.58 0.15
N GLY A 27 6.41 -1.60 1.06
CA GLY A 27 5.35 -0.59 1.07
C GLY A 27 5.35 0.29 -0.18
N ALA A 28 6.52 0.72 -0.65
CA ALA A 28 6.67 1.51 -1.87
C ALA A 28 6.25 0.72 -3.13
N ILE A 29 6.71 -0.53 -3.23
CA ILE A 29 6.35 -1.43 -4.35
C ILE A 29 4.83 -1.69 -4.35
N ALA A 30 4.24 -2.01 -3.20
CA ALA A 30 2.80 -2.24 -3.09
C ALA A 30 1.99 -0.99 -3.53
N THR A 31 2.41 0.19 -3.11
CA THR A 31 1.76 1.47 -3.49
C THR A 31 1.81 1.69 -5.01
N ALA A 32 2.97 1.44 -5.63
CA ALA A 32 3.13 1.56 -7.09
C ALA A 32 2.23 0.57 -7.83
N ILE A 33 2.19 -0.70 -7.40
CA ILE A 33 1.34 -1.74 -8.00
C ILE A 33 -0.14 -1.36 -7.89
N TYR A 34 -0.62 -1.00 -6.69
CA TYR A 34 -2.03 -0.66 -6.49
C TYR A 34 -2.45 0.57 -7.29
N THR A 35 -1.59 1.59 -7.36
CA THR A 35 -1.85 2.80 -8.14
C THR A 35 -1.91 2.50 -9.64
N ALA A 36 -0.97 1.69 -10.15
CA ALA A 36 -0.95 1.30 -11.55
C ALA A 36 -2.20 0.50 -11.93
N ILE A 37 -2.57 -0.49 -11.11
CA ILE A 37 -3.76 -1.32 -11.32
C ILE A 37 -5.03 -0.47 -11.30
N MET A 38 -5.18 0.39 -10.29
CA MET A 38 -6.34 1.26 -10.15
C MET A 38 -6.49 2.17 -11.37
N THR A 39 -5.41 2.82 -11.79
CA THR A 39 -5.40 3.74 -12.93
C THR A 39 -5.73 3.04 -14.24
N ASN A 40 -5.10 1.89 -14.50
CA ASN A 40 -5.33 1.10 -15.71
C ASN A 40 -6.78 0.62 -15.79
N ARG A 41 -7.28 0.03 -14.69
CA ARG A 41 -8.65 -0.49 -14.64
C ARG A 41 -9.70 0.61 -14.72
N PHE A 42 -9.44 1.75 -14.08
CA PHE A 42 -10.31 2.91 -14.19
C PHE A 42 -10.41 3.41 -15.63
N ASN A 43 -9.28 3.59 -16.30
CA ASN A 43 -9.22 4.06 -17.69
C ASN A 43 -9.90 3.11 -18.68
N GLU A 44 -9.84 1.80 -18.42
CA GLU A 44 -10.53 0.79 -19.23
C GLU A 44 -12.06 0.86 -19.05
N VAL A 45 -12.53 0.94 -17.80
CA VAL A 45 -13.96 0.85 -17.47
C VAL A 45 -14.70 2.17 -17.74
N ILE A 46 -14.06 3.32 -17.54
CA ILE A 46 -14.70 4.63 -17.66
C ILE A 46 -15.17 4.92 -19.09
N VAL A 47 -14.42 4.47 -20.11
CA VAL A 47 -14.76 4.69 -21.52
C VAL A 47 -16.11 4.05 -21.85
N GLY A 48 -16.30 2.78 -21.47
CA GLY A 48 -17.55 2.06 -21.70
C GLY A 48 -18.73 2.65 -20.93
N ARG A 49 -18.52 3.02 -19.65
CA ARG A 49 -19.60 3.58 -18.82
C ARG A 49 -20.04 4.98 -19.27
N ILE A 50 -19.09 5.83 -19.66
CA ILE A 50 -19.42 7.17 -20.17
C ILE A 50 -20.02 7.08 -21.57
N GLY A 51 -19.56 6.15 -22.42
CA GLY A 51 -20.21 5.86 -23.71
C GLY A 51 -21.69 5.53 -23.54
N GLN A 52 -22.03 4.63 -22.59
CA GLN A 52 -23.43 4.31 -22.27
C GLN A 52 -24.23 5.53 -21.81
N VAL A 53 -23.65 6.43 -21.02
CA VAL A 53 -24.33 7.67 -20.61
C VAL A 53 -24.54 8.59 -21.82
N ALA A 54 -23.52 8.75 -22.66
CA ALA A 54 -23.60 9.57 -23.87
C ALA A 54 -24.69 9.08 -24.82
N ASP A 55 -24.77 7.77 -25.06
CA ASP A 55 -25.78 7.15 -25.92
C ASP A 55 -27.20 7.32 -25.36
N ASN A 56 -27.38 7.14 -24.05
CA ASN A 56 -28.70 7.27 -23.40
C ASN A 56 -29.26 8.69 -23.42
N TYR A 57 -28.39 9.70 -23.41
CA TYR A 57 -28.79 11.11 -23.41
C TYR A 57 -28.57 11.82 -24.75
N GLY A 58 -28.03 11.12 -25.77
CA GLY A 58 -27.75 11.69 -27.08
C GLY A 58 -26.69 12.80 -27.06
N VAL A 59 -25.70 12.71 -26.16
CA VAL A 59 -24.63 13.71 -25.97
C VAL A 59 -23.34 13.23 -26.62
N ASP A 60 -22.45 14.16 -26.99
CA ASP A 60 -21.12 13.79 -27.49
C ASP A 60 -20.31 13.02 -26.44
N SER A 61 -20.00 11.76 -26.76
CA SER A 61 -19.28 10.83 -25.89
C SER A 61 -17.83 11.26 -25.67
N VAL A 62 -17.20 11.90 -26.65
CA VAL A 62 -15.79 12.31 -26.56
C VAL A 62 -15.63 13.50 -25.62
N ALA A 63 -16.45 14.55 -25.78
CA ALA A 63 -16.47 15.69 -24.88
C ALA A 63 -16.85 15.27 -23.44
N LEU A 64 -17.85 14.40 -23.29
CA LEU A 64 -18.28 13.93 -21.97
C LEU A 64 -17.20 13.07 -21.29
N LEU A 65 -16.49 12.23 -22.03
CA LEU A 65 -15.38 11.43 -21.50
C LEU A 65 -14.21 12.31 -21.06
N ALA A 66 -13.85 13.32 -21.85
CA ALA A 66 -12.81 14.28 -21.47
C ALA A 66 -13.20 15.04 -20.18
N ALA A 67 -14.45 15.47 -20.07
CA ALA A 67 -14.97 16.11 -18.86
C ALA A 67 -14.99 15.16 -17.66
N ALA A 68 -15.39 13.90 -17.86
CA ALA A 68 -15.48 12.88 -16.81
C ALA A 68 -14.12 12.44 -16.26
N LYS A 69 -13.06 12.46 -17.09
CA LYS A 69 -11.68 12.20 -16.64
C LYS A 69 -11.15 13.29 -15.72
N VAL A 70 -11.48 14.55 -16.00
CA VAL A 70 -11.09 15.70 -15.16
C VAL A 70 -12.02 15.81 -13.94
N ASN A 71 -13.27 15.42 -14.09
CA ASN A 71 -14.32 15.38 -13.07
C ASN A 71 -14.50 16.69 -12.28
N THR A 72 -14.43 17.83 -12.97
CA THR A 72 -14.68 19.15 -12.38
C THR A 72 -15.94 19.78 -12.95
N ALA A 73 -16.63 20.60 -12.14
CA ALA A 73 -17.82 21.32 -12.58
C ALA A 73 -17.55 22.19 -13.82
N ALA A 74 -16.36 22.81 -13.89
CA ALA A 74 -15.93 23.60 -15.04
C ALA A 74 -15.72 22.76 -16.31
N ALA A 75 -15.23 21.52 -16.19
CA ALA A 75 -15.05 20.63 -17.33
C ALA A 75 -16.40 20.16 -17.89
N TYR A 76 -17.36 19.83 -17.01
CA TYR A 76 -18.72 19.48 -17.42
C TYR A 76 -19.45 20.66 -18.09
N ALA A 77 -19.27 21.89 -17.62
CA ALA A 77 -19.89 23.08 -18.23
C ALA A 77 -19.45 23.35 -19.68
N ARG A 78 -18.33 22.78 -20.13
CA ARG A 78 -17.82 22.91 -21.50
C ARG A 78 -18.42 21.89 -22.48
N VAL A 79 -19.17 20.90 -21.98
CA VAL A 79 -19.79 19.87 -22.83
C VAL A 79 -21.05 20.45 -23.49
N PRO A 80 -21.15 20.46 -24.83
CA PRO A 80 -22.34 20.92 -25.52
C PRO A 80 -23.57 20.06 -25.17
N GLY A 81 -24.71 20.69 -24.86
CA GLY A 81 -25.95 19.98 -24.56
C GLY A 81 -26.03 19.37 -23.15
N ILE A 82 -25.16 19.80 -22.22
CA ILE A 82 -25.14 19.20 -20.89
C ILE A 82 -26.34 19.64 -20.03
N SER A 83 -27.12 18.64 -19.58
CA SER A 83 -28.18 18.83 -18.59
C SER A 83 -27.72 18.42 -17.19
N ASP A 84 -28.45 18.82 -16.15
CA ASP A 84 -28.17 18.38 -14.78
C ASP A 84 -28.31 16.85 -14.63
N ALA A 85 -29.21 16.22 -15.40
CA ALA A 85 -29.36 14.78 -15.44
C ALA A 85 -28.11 14.09 -16.02
N VAL A 86 -27.52 14.63 -17.10
CA VAL A 86 -26.28 14.11 -17.69
C VAL A 86 -25.10 14.24 -16.72
N LYS A 87 -24.99 15.37 -16.01
CA LYS A 87 -23.96 15.56 -14.97
C LYS A 87 -24.09 14.52 -13.86
N ALA A 88 -25.30 14.30 -13.36
CA ALA A 88 -25.56 13.31 -12.31
C ALA A 88 -25.23 11.88 -12.79
N ALA A 89 -25.64 11.52 -14.01
CA ALA A 89 -25.36 10.22 -14.62
C ALA A 89 -23.86 10.00 -14.85
N ALA A 90 -23.14 11.01 -15.37
CA ALA A 90 -21.69 10.95 -15.58
C ALA A 90 -20.95 10.82 -14.23
N ALA A 91 -21.34 11.58 -13.21
CA ALA A 91 -20.75 11.46 -11.88
C ALA A 91 -20.97 10.06 -11.27
N LEU A 92 -22.15 9.47 -11.47
CA LEU A 92 -22.45 8.10 -11.06
C LEU A 92 -21.58 7.09 -11.83
N ALA A 93 -21.44 7.25 -13.15
CA ALA A 93 -20.60 6.40 -13.98
C ALA A 93 -19.12 6.43 -13.54
N VAL A 94 -18.59 7.61 -13.18
CA VAL A 94 -17.22 7.72 -12.64
C VAL A 94 -17.10 7.00 -11.30
N LYS A 95 -18.07 7.16 -10.38
CA LYS A 95 -18.10 6.43 -9.10
C LYS A 95 -18.09 4.92 -9.31
N LEU A 96 -18.93 4.40 -10.21
CA LEU A 96 -18.97 2.97 -10.53
C LEU A 96 -17.68 2.46 -11.19
N SER A 97 -17.00 3.31 -11.97
CA SER A 97 -15.69 3.01 -12.53
C SER A 97 -14.65 2.81 -11.42
N TYR A 98 -14.63 3.72 -10.44
CA TYR A 98 -13.78 3.57 -9.25
C TYR A 98 -14.10 2.33 -8.43
N VAL A 99 -15.38 2.03 -8.18
CA VAL A 99 -15.80 0.80 -7.47
C VAL A 99 -15.25 -0.45 -8.17
N SER A 100 -15.31 -0.47 -9.50
CA SER A 100 -14.80 -1.59 -10.31
C SER A 100 -13.27 -1.71 -10.21
N ALA A 101 -12.55 -0.58 -10.21
CA ALA A 101 -11.10 -0.55 -10.03
C ALA A 101 -10.67 -0.99 -8.62
N PHE A 102 -11.32 -0.46 -7.57
CA PHE A 102 -11.03 -0.83 -6.18
C PHE A 102 -11.29 -2.31 -5.91
N LYS A 103 -12.36 -2.89 -6.48
CA LYS A 103 -12.61 -4.33 -6.37
C LYS A 103 -11.39 -5.15 -6.83
N LEU A 104 -10.76 -4.75 -7.94
CA LEU A 104 -9.56 -5.44 -8.43
C LEU A 104 -8.39 -5.26 -7.47
N VAL A 105 -8.15 -4.04 -6.99
CA VAL A 105 -7.09 -3.76 -6.00
C VAL A 105 -7.26 -4.61 -4.73
N TYR A 106 -8.49 -4.76 -4.22
CA TYR A 106 -8.77 -5.61 -3.06
C TYR A 106 -8.49 -7.09 -3.32
N LEU A 107 -8.85 -7.62 -4.51
CA LEU A 107 -8.51 -9.01 -4.87
C LEU A 107 -7.00 -9.24 -4.90
N VAL A 108 -6.25 -8.26 -5.42
CA VAL A 108 -4.78 -8.31 -5.46
C VAL A 108 -4.19 -8.20 -4.05
N ALA A 109 -4.74 -7.34 -3.20
CA ALA A 109 -4.33 -7.22 -1.80
C ALA A 109 -4.54 -8.54 -1.03
N ILE A 110 -5.64 -9.27 -1.29
CA ILE A 110 -5.89 -10.59 -0.70
C ILE A 110 -4.82 -11.59 -1.16
N ALA A 111 -4.42 -11.58 -2.44
CA ALA A 111 -3.37 -12.45 -2.95
C ALA A 111 -2.01 -12.19 -2.26
N PHE A 112 -1.60 -10.93 -2.12
CA PHE A 112 -0.38 -10.57 -1.38
C PHE A 112 -0.49 -10.90 0.11
N GLY A 113 -1.66 -10.73 0.72
CA GLY A 113 -1.93 -11.16 2.09
C GLY A 113 -1.75 -12.67 2.27
N GLY A 114 -2.25 -13.47 1.33
CA GLY A 114 -2.04 -14.92 1.30
C GLY A 114 -0.56 -15.29 1.21
N LEU A 115 0.19 -14.62 0.32
CA LEU A 115 1.63 -14.82 0.21
C LEU A 115 2.37 -14.45 1.50
N SER A 116 1.95 -13.38 2.18
CA SER A 116 2.50 -13.00 3.48
C SER A 116 2.26 -14.06 4.56
N ILE A 117 1.11 -14.74 4.55
CA ILE A 117 0.81 -15.85 5.47
C ILE A 117 1.73 -17.04 5.18
N ILE A 118 1.93 -17.38 3.90
CA ILE A 118 2.87 -18.45 3.50
C ILE A 118 4.29 -18.12 3.95
N ALA A 119 4.74 -16.88 3.75
CA ALA A 119 6.06 -16.43 4.20
C ALA A 119 6.20 -16.49 5.73
N ALA A 120 5.12 -16.22 6.48
CA ALA A 120 5.12 -16.36 7.93
C ALA A 120 5.32 -17.82 8.36
N PHE A 121 4.77 -18.80 7.64
CA PHE A 121 5.01 -20.23 7.92
C PHE A 121 6.46 -20.65 7.64
N CYS A 122 7.16 -20.00 6.71
CA CYS A 122 8.58 -20.24 6.46
C CYS A 122 9.50 -19.62 7.54
N THR A 123 8.96 -18.87 8.49
CA THR A 123 9.76 -18.24 9.56
C THR A 123 9.96 -19.22 10.71
N ILE A 124 11.22 -19.52 11.05
CA ILE A 124 11.58 -20.39 12.18
C ILE A 124 11.18 -19.72 13.51
N SER A 125 10.62 -20.52 14.42
CA SER A 125 10.36 -20.08 15.80
C SER A 125 11.68 -19.74 16.50
N THR A 126 11.74 -18.60 17.16
CA THR A 126 12.86 -18.25 18.05
C THR A 126 12.99 -19.31 19.15
N ASP A 127 14.18 -19.90 19.29
CA ASP A 127 14.45 -20.89 20.34
C ASP A 127 14.20 -20.27 21.72
N THR A 128 13.58 -21.03 22.61
CA THR A 128 13.33 -20.60 23.99
C THR A 128 14.65 -20.43 24.76
N SER A 129 15.71 -21.13 24.36
CA SER A 129 17.06 -20.98 24.94
C SER A 129 17.68 -19.59 24.71
N LEU A 130 17.22 -18.84 23.71
CA LEU A 130 17.69 -17.48 23.40
C LEU A 130 16.98 -16.41 24.23
N LYS A 131 16.00 -16.78 25.07
CA LYS A 131 15.33 -15.89 26.03
C LYS A 131 16.16 -15.76 27.32
N ASN A 132 17.44 -15.44 27.21
CA ASN A 132 18.30 -15.17 28.35
C ASN A 132 18.46 -13.65 28.56
N ASP A 133 18.99 -13.25 29.71
CA ASP A 133 19.19 -11.86 30.09
C ASP A 133 20.50 -11.26 29.51
N SER A 134 21.12 -11.89 28.51
CA SER A 134 22.34 -11.37 27.89
C SER A 134 22.07 -10.05 27.17
N ARG A 135 22.93 -9.06 27.44
CA ARG A 135 22.82 -7.70 26.90
C ARG A 135 24.11 -7.36 26.16
N ALA A 136 24.00 -6.78 24.96
CA ALA A 136 25.17 -6.28 24.23
C ALA A 136 25.77 -5.00 24.84
N VAL A 137 24.96 -4.25 25.58
CA VAL A 137 25.33 -2.92 26.07
C VAL A 137 25.19 -2.91 27.58
N HIS A 138 26.33 -2.73 28.24
CA HIS A 138 26.41 -2.45 29.67
C HIS A 138 26.56 -0.95 29.90
N LEU A 139 25.90 -0.41 30.92
CA LEU A 139 26.05 1.00 31.25
C LEU A 139 27.47 1.23 31.80
N LYS A 140 28.10 2.36 31.45
CA LYS A 140 29.47 2.70 31.89
C LYS A 140 29.66 2.54 33.41
N ASN A 141 28.67 2.99 34.20
CA ASN A 141 28.65 2.86 35.65
C ASN A 141 28.61 1.42 36.18
N GLU A 142 28.18 0.45 35.36
CA GLU A 142 28.17 -0.98 35.71
C GLU A 142 29.52 -1.64 35.40
N VAL A 143 30.29 -1.10 34.45
CA VAL A 143 31.60 -1.62 34.03
C VAL A 143 32.66 -1.31 35.09
N ASP A 144 32.63 -0.10 35.67
CA ASP A 144 33.57 0.33 36.71
C ASP A 144 33.50 -0.55 37.98
N ILE A 145 32.32 -1.08 38.31
CA ILE A 145 32.07 -1.95 39.47
C ILE A 145 32.68 -3.36 39.28
N ILE A 146 32.88 -3.78 38.02
CA ILE A 146 33.39 -5.11 37.68
C ILE A 146 34.93 -5.10 37.68
N ASP A 147 35.55 -4.02 37.19
CA ASP A 147 37.01 -3.83 37.25
C ASP A 147 37.51 -3.72 38.69
N GLU A 148 36.76 -3.04 39.57
CA GLU A 148 37.14 -2.88 40.99
C GLU A 148 37.13 -4.23 41.76
N LYS A 149 36.27 -5.17 41.35
CA LYS A 149 36.14 -6.50 41.99
C LYS A 149 37.17 -7.53 41.54
N THR A 150 37.97 -7.23 40.53
CA THR A 150 38.96 -8.16 39.95
C THR A 150 40.39 -7.86 40.45
N VAL A 151 40.55 -6.81 41.27
CA VAL A 151 41.85 -6.34 41.80
C VAL A 151 42.05 -6.72 43.28
N ASP A 152 41.01 -7.22 43.96
CA ASP A 152 41.07 -7.86 45.29
C ASP A 152 41.01 -9.40 45.18
#